data_AF-A0A1V6SWT1-F1
#
_entry.id   AF-A0A1V6SWT1-F1
#
_cell.length_a   1.000
_cell.length_b   1.000
_cell.length_c   1.000
_cell.angle_alpha   90.00
_cell.angle_beta   90.00
_cell.angle_gamma   90.00
#
_symmetry.space_group_name_H-M   'P 1'
#
loop_
_entity.id
_entity.type
_entity.pdbx_description
1 polymer ?
#
loop_
_entity_poly.entity_id
_entity_poly.type
_entity_poly.pdbx_seq_one_letter_code
_entity_poly.pdbx_strand_id
1 'polypeptide(L)'
;MTQQLTNQARSTYRALLRELPKRSKTNPSPIHARLQSLFRSEPQTASTTNTPSPTSSIAGTSGSDAIPFSTPDSEGERSLRLQEAEQLAQYAKAQRTYSALLERYNPGMNLDEEEKIRLTARRVGMDLPELYEDGEQGKKSE
;
A
#
# COMPACT_ATOMS: atom_id res chain seq x y z
N MET A 1 -24.22 -22.50 4.79
CA MET A 1 -23.85 -21.08 5.00
C MET A 1 -22.35 -20.84 4.86
N THR A 2 -21.49 -21.70 5.42
CA THR A 2 -20.03 -21.60 5.31
C THR A 2 -19.49 -21.45 3.88
N GLN A 3 -20.06 -22.14 2.88
CA GLN A 3 -19.64 -21.99 1.48
C GLN A 3 -19.93 -20.60 0.88
N GLN A 4 -21.00 -19.93 1.32
CA GLN A 4 -21.31 -18.57 0.86
C GLN A 4 -20.26 -17.59 1.40
N LEU A 5 -19.92 -17.75 2.69
CA LEU A 5 -18.89 -16.95 3.36
C LEU A 5 -17.52 -17.09 2.68
N THR A 6 -17.12 -18.31 2.30
CA THR A 6 -15.84 -18.56 1.61
C THR A 6 -15.83 -17.98 0.19
N ASN A 7 -16.95 -18.05 -0.53
CA ASN A 7 -17.08 -17.43 -1.85
C ASN A 7 -17.02 -15.90 -1.76
N GLN A 8 -17.68 -15.29 -0.78
CA GLN A 8 -17.61 -13.86 -0.50
C GLN A 8 -16.17 -13.45 -0.12
N ALA A 9 -15.50 -14.20 0.75
CA ALA A 9 -14.10 -13.96 1.10
C ALA A 9 -13.18 -13.96 -0.13
N ARG A 10 -13.40 -14.92 -1.05
CA ARG A 10 -12.62 -15.02 -2.29
C ARG A 10 -12.89 -13.86 -3.24
N SER A 11 -14.14 -13.39 -3.35
CA SER A 11 -14.50 -12.29 -4.23
C SER A 11 -13.95 -10.95 -3.71
N THR A 12 -14.08 -10.67 -2.41
CA THR A 12 -13.55 -9.45 -1.78
C THR A 12 -12.02 -9.42 -1.83
N TYR A 13 -11.35 -10.55 -1.56
CA TYR A 13 -9.91 -10.69 -1.70
C TYR A 13 -9.43 -10.38 -3.13
N ARG A 14 -10.11 -10.91 -4.15
CA ARG A 14 -9.78 -10.62 -5.56
C ARG A 14 -10.05 -9.16 -5.93
N ALA A 15 -11.09 -8.54 -5.36
CA ALA A 15 -11.35 -7.12 -5.55
C ALA A 15 -10.20 -6.26 -5.01
N LEU A 16 -9.75 -6.52 -3.78
CA LEU A 16 -8.60 -5.83 -3.18
C LEU A 16 -7.33 -5.99 -4.01
N LEU A 17 -7.02 -7.21 -4.46
CA LEU A 17 -5.85 -7.46 -5.31
C LEU A 17 -5.90 -6.76 -6.68
N ARG A 18 -7.10 -6.42 -7.18
CA ARG A 18 -7.24 -5.68 -8.46
C ARG A 18 -6.99 -4.20 -8.31
N GLU A 19 -7.34 -3.62 -7.16
CA GLU A 19 -7.15 -2.20 -6.87
C GLU A 19 -5.71 -1.88 -6.45
N LEU A 20 -4.96 -2.87 -5.95
CA LEU A 20 -3.53 -2.72 -5.73
C LEU A 20 -2.80 -2.51 -7.07
N PRO A 21 -1.86 -1.53 -7.16
CA PRO A 21 -1.02 -1.37 -8.33
C PRO A 21 -0.38 -2.71 -8.68
N LYS A 22 -0.76 -3.26 -9.84
CA LYS A 22 -0.24 -4.55 -10.29
C LYS A 22 1.27 -4.43 -10.39
N ARG A 23 2.00 -5.08 -9.48
CA ARG A 23 3.43 -5.33 -9.69
C ARG A 23 3.54 -6.32 -10.84
N SER A 24 3.66 -5.78 -12.05
CA SER A 24 4.09 -6.51 -13.23
C SER A 24 5.50 -7.05 -12.96
N LYS A 25 5.60 -8.20 -12.30
CA LYS A 25 6.81 -9.02 -12.33
C LYS A 25 6.56 -10.11 -13.37
N THR A 26 6.73 -9.75 -14.64
CA THR A 26 6.78 -10.70 -15.75
C THR A 26 7.93 -11.70 -15.60
N ASN A 27 8.96 -11.35 -14.80
CA ASN A 27 10.01 -12.27 -14.38
C ASN A 27 10.11 -12.30 -12.85
N PRO A 28 10.08 -13.49 -12.20
CA PRO A 28 10.37 -13.60 -10.78
C PRO A 28 11.78 -13.08 -10.51
N SER A 29 11.98 -12.37 -9.40
CA SER A 29 13.33 -11.88 -9.07
C SER A 29 14.27 -13.08 -8.86
N PRO A 30 15.57 -12.96 -9.22
CA PRO A 30 16.53 -14.05 -9.05
C PRO A 30 16.63 -14.53 -7.59
N ILE A 31 16.41 -13.64 -6.62
CA ILE A 31 16.35 -14.00 -5.19
C ILE A 31 15.14 -14.87 -4.84
N HIS A 32 14.00 -14.68 -5.51
CA HIS A 32 12.80 -15.49 -5.32
C HIS A 32 13.00 -16.90 -5.88
N ALA A 33 13.67 -17.03 -7.04
CA ALA A 33 14.07 -18.33 -7.57
C ALA A 33 15.03 -19.07 -6.60
N ARG A 34 15.97 -18.35 -5.98
CA ARG A 34 16.89 -18.90 -4.97
C ARG A 34 16.18 -19.33 -3.69
N LEU A 35 15.24 -18.54 -3.19
CA LEU A 35 14.44 -18.92 -2.01
C LEU A 35 13.58 -20.15 -2.31
N GLN A 36 12.94 -20.20 -3.48
CA GLN A 36 12.21 -21.38 -3.89
C GLN A 36 13.12 -22.61 -4.02
N SER A 37 14.33 -22.47 -4.55
CA SER A 37 15.26 -23.61 -4.61
C SER A 37 15.65 -24.09 -3.22
N LEU A 38 15.91 -23.18 -2.27
CA LEU A 38 16.23 -23.54 -0.87
C LEU A 38 15.07 -24.27 -0.18
N PHE A 39 13.84 -23.78 -0.33
CA PHE A 39 12.67 -24.43 0.29
C PHE A 39 12.22 -25.69 -0.45
N ARG A 40 12.52 -25.81 -1.74
CA ARG A 40 12.19 -27.00 -2.55
C ARG A 40 13.24 -28.11 -2.43
N SER A 41 14.46 -27.77 -2.01
CA SER A 41 15.48 -28.74 -1.64
C SER A 41 15.35 -29.10 -0.16
N GLU A 42 14.34 -29.91 0.15
CA GLU A 42 14.40 -30.74 1.34
C GLU A 42 14.79 -32.16 0.90
N PRO A 43 15.89 -32.69 1.46
CA PRO A 43 15.85 -34.07 1.86
C PRO A 43 16.39 -34.28 3.29
N GLN A 44 15.50 -34.87 4.09
CA GLN A 44 15.74 -36.12 4.83
C GLN A 44 16.58 -36.04 6.11
N THR A 45 15.82 -36.04 7.22
CA THR A 45 15.86 -36.99 8.35
C THR A 45 17.10 -37.10 9.25
N ALA A 46 16.81 -36.84 10.54
CA ALA A 46 17.45 -37.32 11.78
C ALA A 46 18.74 -36.64 12.28
N SER A 47 18.62 -35.75 13.27
CA SER A 47 18.78 -36.10 14.70
C SER A 47 18.93 -34.86 15.59
N THR A 48 18.20 -34.88 16.71
CA THR A 48 18.45 -34.26 18.01
C THR A 48 19.36 -33.01 18.06
N THR A 49 18.82 -31.86 18.46
CA THR A 49 19.02 -31.22 19.78
C THR A 49 18.61 -29.73 19.70
N ASN A 50 17.61 -29.37 20.50
CA ASN A 50 17.33 -28.04 21.06
C ASN A 50 17.61 -26.79 20.21
N THR A 51 16.55 -26.18 19.65
CA THR A 51 16.49 -24.71 19.56
C THR A 51 15.04 -24.25 19.70
N PRO A 52 14.74 -23.36 20.68
CA PRO A 52 13.38 -22.95 20.99
C PRO A 52 12.78 -22.07 19.89
N SER A 53 11.55 -22.41 19.49
CA SER A 53 10.67 -21.59 18.67
C SER A 53 10.46 -20.21 19.33
N PRO A 54 10.42 -19.09 18.58
CA PRO A 54 9.89 -17.84 19.08
C PRO A 54 8.37 -17.97 19.21
N THR A 55 7.94 -18.40 20.39
CA THR A 55 6.56 -18.30 20.87
C THR A 55 6.16 -16.83 20.90
N SER A 56 5.49 -16.38 19.85
CA SER A 56 4.75 -15.10 19.85
C SER A 56 3.32 -15.35 20.31
N SER A 57 3.15 -15.92 21.49
CA SER A 57 1.85 -15.89 22.18
C SER A 57 1.89 -14.73 23.17
N ILE A 58 1.46 -13.56 22.71
CA ILE A 58 1.04 -12.50 23.63
C ILE A 58 -0.30 -12.98 24.20
N ALA A 59 -0.22 -13.71 25.31
CA ALA A 59 -1.35 -13.99 26.16
C ALA A 59 -1.58 -12.74 27.04
N GLY A 60 -2.74 -12.11 26.88
CA GLY A 60 -3.24 -11.16 27.86
C GLY A 60 -3.70 -9.81 27.31
N THR A 61 -4.82 -9.79 26.59
CA THR A 61 -5.77 -8.67 26.70
C THR A 61 -7.19 -9.19 26.50
N SER A 62 -7.86 -9.51 27.60
CA SER A 62 -9.31 -9.68 27.67
C SER A 62 -9.95 -8.30 27.52
N GLY A 63 -9.97 -7.78 26.30
CA GLY A 63 -10.58 -6.51 25.93
C GLY A 63 -10.91 -6.60 24.44
N SER A 64 -12.13 -6.24 24.08
CA SER A 64 -12.80 -6.43 22.78
C SER A 64 -12.17 -5.73 21.56
N ASP A 65 -10.88 -5.41 21.61
CA ASP A 65 -10.16 -4.78 20.51
C ASP A 65 -9.50 -5.85 19.66
N ALA A 66 -10.23 -6.26 18.63
CA ALA A 66 -9.74 -7.18 17.61
C ALA A 66 -8.45 -6.62 16.99
N ILE A 67 -7.30 -7.21 17.34
CA ILE A 67 -6.01 -6.83 16.80
C ILE A 67 -6.11 -6.86 15.25
N PRO A 68 -5.69 -5.81 14.52
CA PRO A 68 -5.97 -5.62 13.08
C PRO A 68 -5.33 -6.65 12.13
N PHE A 69 -4.74 -7.74 12.65
CA PHE A 69 -4.15 -8.82 11.86
C PHE A 69 -4.34 -10.21 12.47
N SER A 70 -5.25 -10.39 13.44
CA SER A 70 -5.52 -11.71 14.01
C SER A 70 -6.43 -12.55 13.13
N THR A 71 -6.22 -13.87 13.12
CA THR A 71 -7.16 -14.83 12.53
C THR A 71 -8.43 -14.85 13.39
N PRO A 72 -9.62 -14.54 12.82
CA PRO A 72 -10.86 -14.58 13.59
C PRO A 72 -11.23 -16.04 13.92
N ASP A 73 -11.40 -16.33 15.21
CA ASP A 73 -11.73 -17.67 15.69
C ASP A 73 -13.26 -17.90 15.69
N SER A 74 -14.04 -16.83 15.82
CA SER A 74 -15.51 -16.89 15.82
C SER A 74 -16.14 -16.72 14.42
N GLU A 75 -17.30 -17.34 14.16
CA GLU A 75 -18.09 -17.09 12.93
C GLU A 75 -18.59 -15.64 12.83
N GLY A 76 -19.00 -15.04 13.96
CA GLY A 76 -19.44 -13.65 13.99
C GLY A 76 -18.34 -12.69 13.59
N GLU A 77 -17.14 -12.88 14.15
CA GLU A 77 -15.95 -12.09 13.81
C GLU A 77 -15.56 -12.25 12.35
N ARG A 78 -15.63 -13.47 11.79
CA ARG A 78 -15.39 -13.71 10.35
C ARG A 78 -16.33 -12.90 9.48
N SER A 79 -17.60 -12.78 9.85
CA SER A 79 -18.57 -11.99 9.09
C SER A 79 -18.28 -10.49 9.15
N LEU A 80 -17.90 -9.97 10.32
CA LEU A 80 -17.51 -8.57 10.51
C LEU A 80 -16.25 -8.23 9.70
N ARG A 81 -15.24 -9.11 9.73
CA ARG A 81 -14.01 -8.94 8.93
C ARG A 81 -14.29 -8.93 7.43
N LEU A 82 -15.29 -9.68 6.97
CA LEU A 82 -15.68 -9.66 5.56
C LEU A 82 -16.38 -8.38 5.16
N GLN A 83 -17.24 -7.84 6.02
CA GLN A 83 -17.86 -6.53 5.80
C GLN A 83 -16.81 -5.41 5.78
N GLU A 84 -15.86 -5.44 6.72
CA GLU A 84 -14.72 -4.52 6.76
C GLU A 84 -13.89 -4.61 5.45
N ALA A 85 -13.56 -5.83 5.01
CA ALA A 85 -12.82 -6.04 3.76
C ALA A 85 -13.58 -5.53 2.52
N GLU A 86 -14.91 -5.65 2.50
CA GLU A 86 -15.75 -5.13 1.42
C GLU A 86 -15.76 -3.60 1.39
N GLN A 87 -15.87 -2.95 2.56
CA GLN A 87 -15.76 -1.50 2.69
C GLN A 87 -14.40 -1.00 2.20
N LEU A 88 -13.31 -1.69 2.57
CA LEU A 88 -11.96 -1.36 2.10
C LEU A 88 -11.82 -1.54 0.58
N ALA A 89 -12.41 -2.58 0.01
CA ALA A 89 -12.40 -2.78 -1.45
C ALA A 89 -13.12 -1.64 -2.18
N GLN A 90 -14.26 -1.19 -1.64
CA GLN A 90 -14.98 -0.04 -2.18
C GLN A 90 -14.18 1.26 -2.06
N TYR A 91 -13.53 1.49 -0.91
CA TYR A 91 -12.66 2.64 -0.70
C TYR A 91 -11.48 2.65 -1.66
N ALA A 92 -10.78 1.52 -1.85
CA ALA A 92 -9.65 1.42 -2.76
C ALA A 92 -10.03 1.75 -4.21
N LYS A 93 -11.19 1.25 -4.67
CA LYS A 93 -11.76 1.60 -5.97
C LYS A 93 -12.06 3.09 -6.08
N ALA A 94 -12.68 3.67 -5.05
CA ALA A 94 -12.98 5.10 -5.00
C ALA A 94 -11.70 5.95 -5.06
N GLN A 95 -10.64 5.54 -4.34
CA GLN A 95 -9.35 6.23 -4.35
C GLN A 95 -8.75 6.29 -5.75
N ARG A 96 -8.79 5.17 -6.49
CA ARG A 96 -8.34 5.15 -7.89
C ARG A 96 -9.13 6.11 -8.77
N THR A 97 -10.45 6.15 -8.63
CA THR A 97 -11.30 7.08 -9.39
C THR A 97 -11.05 8.53 -9.01
N TYR A 98 -10.81 8.80 -7.73
CA TYR A 98 -10.49 10.13 -7.22
C TYR A 98 -9.16 10.63 -7.81
N SER A 99 -8.10 9.81 -7.78
CA SER A 99 -6.82 10.16 -8.42
C SER A 99 -6.99 10.48 -9.91
N ALA A 100 -7.74 9.65 -10.65
CA ALA A 100 -8.00 9.90 -12.07
C ALA A 100 -8.79 11.19 -12.34
N LEU A 101 -9.75 11.54 -11.47
CA LEU A 101 -10.49 12.80 -11.57
C LEU A 101 -9.60 14.00 -11.25
N LEU A 102 -8.76 13.87 -10.23
CA LEU A 102 -7.84 14.93 -9.81
C LEU A 102 -6.86 15.29 -10.94
N GLU A 103 -6.27 14.28 -11.59
CA GLU A 103 -5.37 14.46 -12.74
C GLU A 103 -6.07 15.17 -13.91
N ARG A 104 -7.36 14.87 -14.15
CA ARG A 104 -8.10 15.42 -15.30
C ARG A 104 -8.59 16.85 -15.07
N TYR A 105 -9.11 17.12 -13.88
CA TYR A 105 -9.76 18.40 -13.59
C TYR A 105 -8.83 19.39 -12.91
N ASN A 106 -7.74 18.91 -12.32
CA ASN A 106 -6.70 19.76 -11.73
C ASN A 106 -5.30 19.42 -12.27
N PRO A 107 -5.07 19.58 -13.60
CA PRO A 107 -3.77 19.30 -14.22
C PRO A 107 -2.65 20.22 -13.72
N GLY A 108 -3.01 21.38 -13.14
CA GLY A 108 -2.07 22.34 -12.56
C GLY A 108 -1.78 22.13 -11.07
N MET A 109 -2.20 21.01 -10.47
CA MET A 109 -1.97 20.73 -9.05
C MET A 109 -0.48 20.58 -8.72
N ASN A 110 0.29 20.01 -9.64
CA ASN A 110 1.73 19.78 -9.45
C ASN A 110 2.59 20.94 -9.99
N LEU A 111 1.97 22.00 -10.52
CA LEU A 111 2.67 23.15 -11.10
C LEU A 111 2.70 24.27 -10.06
N ASP A 112 3.89 24.71 -9.70
CA ASP A 112 4.06 25.77 -8.72
C ASP A 112 3.50 27.11 -9.25
N GLU A 113 3.19 28.02 -8.34
CA GLU A 113 2.64 29.35 -8.69
C GLU A 113 3.62 30.13 -9.57
N GLU A 114 4.92 30.07 -9.30
CA GLU A 114 5.94 30.73 -10.12
C GLU A 114 5.97 30.20 -11.56
N GLU A 115 5.91 28.88 -11.73
CA GLU A 115 5.92 28.22 -13.03
C GLU A 115 4.65 28.55 -13.83
N LYS A 116 3.50 28.66 -13.14
CA LYS A 116 2.24 29.16 -13.74
C LYS A 116 2.41 30.58 -14.25
N ILE A 117 2.97 31.49 -13.44
CA ILE A 117 3.17 32.89 -13.84
C ILE A 117 4.13 32.96 -15.03
N ARG A 118 5.25 32.22 -14.99
CA ARG A 118 6.22 32.13 -16.11
C ARG A 118 5.59 31.62 -17.41
N LEU A 119 4.79 30.53 -17.36
CA LEU A 119 4.12 30.00 -18.56
C LEU A 119 3.07 30.95 -19.11
N THR A 120 2.35 31.65 -18.23
CA THR A 120 1.33 32.64 -18.63
C THR A 120 2.00 33.88 -19.24
N ALA A 121 3.13 34.32 -18.69
CA ALA A 121 3.96 35.38 -19.26
C ALA A 121 4.49 34.98 -20.65
N ARG A 122 5.04 33.77 -20.79
CA ARG A 122 5.51 33.27 -22.10
C ARG A 122 4.41 33.19 -23.14
N ARG A 123 3.19 32.87 -22.71
CA ARG A 123 2.00 32.84 -23.59
C ARG A 123 1.70 34.21 -24.20
N VAL A 124 2.04 35.32 -23.52
CA VAL A 124 1.92 36.69 -24.04
C VAL A 124 3.21 37.24 -24.66
N GLY A 125 4.24 36.40 -24.80
CA GLY A 125 5.54 36.80 -25.35
C GLY A 125 6.42 37.59 -24.38
N MET A 126 6.14 37.53 -23.08
CA MET A 126 6.95 38.12 -22.02
C MET A 126 7.69 37.04 -21.25
N ASP A 127 8.97 37.24 -20.94
CA ASP A 127 9.70 36.36 -20.03
C ASP A 127 9.76 37.00 -18.63
N LEU A 128 9.27 36.27 -17.63
CA LEU A 128 9.28 36.72 -16.25
C LEU A 128 10.69 36.51 -15.65
N PRO A 129 11.31 37.55 -15.04
CA PRO A 129 12.59 37.41 -14.36
C PRO A 129 12.53 36.36 -13.24
N GLU A 130 13.68 35.77 -12.91
CA GLU A 130 13.81 34.98 -11.70
C GLU A 130 13.49 35.88 -10.49
N LEU A 131 12.48 35.48 -9.72
CA LEU A 131 12.21 36.07 -8.42
C LEU A 131 13.37 35.66 -7.51
N TYR A 132 14.06 36.65 -6.94
CA TYR A 132 14.94 36.37 -5.82
C TYR A 132 14.04 36.05 -4.63
N GLU A 133 14.13 34.84 -4.11
CA GLU A 133 13.59 34.50 -2.80
C GLU A 133 14.28 35.44 -1.79
N ASP A 134 13.57 36.46 -1.30
CA ASP A 134 14.05 37.35 -0.25
C ASP A 134 14.06 36.58 1.09
N GLY A 135 15.01 35.64 1.21
CA GLY A 135 15.13 34.74 2.35
C GLY A 135 16.44 33.96 2.31
N GLU A 136 17.45 34.47 3.05
CA GLU A 136 18.69 33.78 3.44
C GLU A 136 19.89 33.75 2.47
N GLN A 137 20.28 34.89 1.90
CA GLN A 137 21.68 35.12 1.47
C GLN A 137 22.27 36.28 2.30
N GLY A 138 22.51 36.00 3.58
CA GLY A 138 22.97 37.03 4.53
C GLY A 138 23.77 36.49 5.71
N LYS A 139 24.54 35.40 5.55
CA LYS A 139 25.62 35.03 6.49
C LYS A 139 26.83 34.44 5.75
N LYS A 140 27.59 35.29 5.08
CA LYS A 140 29.04 35.13 5.00
C LYS A 140 29.65 36.21 5.87
N SER A 141 29.88 35.85 7.13
CA SER A 141 30.84 36.52 8.00
C SER A 141 32.24 36.31 7.42
N GLU A 142 32.89 37.43 7.10
CA GLU A 142 34.30 37.79 7.30
C GLU A 142 35.39 36.71 7.19
#